data_AF-A0A5J4Q5Q2-F1
#
_entry.id   AF-A0A5J4Q5Q2-F1
#
_cell.length_a   1.000
_cell.length_b   1.000
_cell.length_c   1.000
_cell.angle_alpha   90.00
_cell.angle_beta   90.00
_cell.angle_gamma   90.00
#
_symmetry.space_group_name_H-M   'P 1'
#
loop_
_entity.id
_entity.type
_entity.pdbx_description
1 polymer ?
#
loop_
_entity_poly.entity_id
_entity_poly.type
_entity_poly.pdbx_seq_one_letter_code
_entity_poly.pdbx_strand_id
1 'polypeptide(L)'
;MSPNLEGVDIFGMSNPLAIAENVTQENSNYGFLGNIEANYNVWKSLKLSTLFGLRFNKERERIFLPGIGIAYDTLSTAIVTNKSQHRVERIFSLSNETRANYVHKFSHDNMLDMTLGFRYQNNKAEDDWGKGYNSVSDNFTSINYGLNTLRQVGGSLGTWNWLAYYANVNYSYKNKYFVSATTSFDASSRYGESISQYQVYPFLSAAWVLSSESFMKGVKAIEFLKLRAGYSLTGNDDIGNYTARYYYVPQNILGNYGLIRGNIVNTNLKPERNAKLYLGLDAALWNERLSFSLDAYRTKISDMITNSPVSPISGFSTYISNGGEMKNTGIDFSVNARLINTTSWKWDVGANVSFYKNEIISLQGGESYKTSIADAIIITQEGSPLGLFYGYKTDGVYSTEAEANVAGLYHMSGANKLKFGAGDIRFVNSNDDDLIDENDMTVIGDPNPDI
;
A
#
# COMPACT_ATOMS: atom_id res chain seq x y z
N MET A 1 8.02 -0.46 40.77
CA MET A 1 6.78 0.30 40.52
C MET A 1 6.52 1.17 41.74
N SER A 2 6.88 2.45 41.69
CA SER A 2 6.69 3.36 42.82
C SER A 2 5.24 3.84 42.85
N PRO A 3 4.49 3.66 43.96
CA PRO A 3 3.06 3.96 44.02
C PRO A 3 2.76 5.42 44.40
N ASN A 4 3.65 6.38 44.13
CA ASN A 4 3.38 7.79 44.37
C ASN A 4 4.21 8.71 43.45
N LEU A 5 3.50 9.55 42.68
CA LEU A 5 3.84 10.94 42.32
C LEU A 5 5.21 11.29 41.69
N GLU A 6 6.09 10.35 41.35
CA GLU A 6 7.24 10.70 40.49
C GLU A 6 6.77 10.88 39.04
N GLY A 7 7.13 12.03 38.45
CA GLY A 7 6.71 12.38 37.11
C GLY A 7 7.43 11.58 36.02
N VAL A 8 8.66 11.15 36.31
CA VAL A 8 9.52 10.37 35.41
C VAL A 8 10.32 9.42 36.29
N ASP A 9 10.46 8.16 35.88
CA ASP A 9 11.26 7.19 36.64
C ASP A 9 12.78 7.34 36.39
N ILE A 10 13.57 6.51 37.07
CA ILE A 10 15.04 6.49 36.97
C ILE A 10 15.59 6.13 35.58
N PHE A 11 14.75 5.58 34.70
CA PHE A 11 15.10 5.23 33.31
C PHE A 11 14.68 6.33 32.32
N GLY A 12 14.14 7.45 32.81
CA GLY A 12 13.62 8.49 31.94
C GLY A 12 12.26 8.13 31.33
N MET A 13 11.52 7.19 31.92
CA MET A 13 10.20 6.79 31.43
C MET A 13 9.11 7.65 32.07
N SER A 14 8.26 8.23 31.23
CA SER A 14 7.09 9.00 31.65
C SER A 14 6.14 8.16 32.50
N ASN A 15 5.45 8.80 33.44
CA ASN A 15 4.40 8.16 34.23
C ASN A 15 3.19 7.81 33.32
N PRO A 16 2.79 6.53 33.19
CA PRO A 16 1.69 6.14 32.32
C PRO A 16 0.34 6.78 32.69
N LEU A 17 0.10 7.03 33.99
CA LEU A 17 -1.11 7.70 34.45
C LEU A 17 -1.12 9.17 34.00
N ALA A 18 0.02 9.85 34.08
CA ALA A 18 0.13 11.23 33.62
C ALA A 18 -0.02 11.35 32.09
N ILE A 19 0.46 10.37 31.32
CA ILE A 19 0.17 10.28 29.89
C ILE A 19 -1.34 10.17 29.68
N ALA A 20 -2.00 9.22 30.34
CA ALA A 20 -3.43 8.96 30.13
C ALA A 20 -4.33 10.13 30.54
N GLU A 21 -3.98 10.85 31.61
CA GLU A 21 -4.82 11.93 32.16
C GLU A 21 -4.50 13.32 31.57
N ASN A 22 -3.23 13.60 31.26
CA ASN A 22 -2.78 14.96 30.97
C ASN A 22 -2.33 15.18 29.52
N VAL A 23 -1.99 14.13 28.76
CA VAL A 23 -1.70 14.26 27.33
C VAL A 23 -3.00 14.44 26.57
N THR A 24 -3.09 15.53 25.80
CA THR A 24 -4.22 15.76 24.90
C THR A 24 -3.84 15.33 23.49
N GLN A 25 -4.64 14.46 22.88
CA GLN A 25 -4.54 14.12 21.46
C GLN A 25 -5.94 14.18 20.86
N GLU A 26 -6.24 15.27 20.16
CA GLU A 26 -7.53 15.52 19.53
C GLU A 26 -7.36 15.43 18.02
N ASN A 27 -8.17 14.58 17.37
CA ASN A 27 -8.25 14.52 15.92
C ASN A 27 -9.69 14.80 15.47
N SER A 28 -9.87 15.85 14.65
CA SER A 28 -11.16 16.26 14.08
C SER A 28 -11.17 16.05 12.59
N ASN A 29 -12.10 15.21 12.12
CA ASN A 29 -12.24 14.84 10.71
C ASN A 29 -13.53 15.42 10.12
N TYR A 30 -13.40 16.20 9.05
CA TYR A 30 -14.51 16.79 8.33
C TYR A 30 -14.52 16.26 6.90
N GLY A 31 -15.56 15.48 6.56
CA GLY A 31 -15.75 14.92 5.23
C GLY A 31 -16.99 15.49 4.56
N PHE A 32 -16.86 15.87 3.29
CA PHE A 32 -17.97 16.18 2.41
C PHE A 32 -17.81 15.41 1.10
N LEU A 33 -18.87 14.74 0.67
CA LEU A 33 -18.99 14.09 -0.62
C LEU A 33 -20.33 14.49 -1.23
N GLY A 34 -20.29 15.07 -2.43
CA GLY A 34 -21.47 15.44 -3.19
C GLY A 34 -21.34 15.00 -4.64
N ASN A 35 -22.39 14.38 -5.17
CA ASN A 35 -22.45 13.94 -6.56
C ASN A 35 -23.75 14.40 -7.21
N ILE A 36 -23.68 14.79 -8.47
CA ILE A 36 -24.84 15.13 -9.30
C ILE A 36 -24.73 14.32 -10.59
N GLU A 37 -25.74 13.50 -10.89
CA GLU A 37 -25.82 12.78 -12.16
C GLU A 37 -26.99 13.31 -13.00
N ALA A 38 -26.69 13.69 -14.24
CA ALA A 38 -27.70 13.98 -15.26
C ALA A 38 -27.75 12.82 -16.27
N ASN A 39 -28.95 12.34 -16.53
CA ASN A 39 -29.22 11.20 -17.41
C ASN A 39 -30.18 11.64 -18.52
N TYR A 40 -29.85 11.36 -19.77
CA TYR A 40 -30.66 11.69 -20.94
C TYR A 40 -30.75 10.51 -21.91
N ASN A 41 -31.96 10.02 -22.14
CA ASN A 41 -32.21 8.96 -23.11
C ASN A 41 -32.39 9.59 -24.50
N VAL A 42 -31.35 9.54 -25.33
CA VAL A 42 -31.38 10.08 -26.70
C VAL A 42 -32.31 9.21 -27.56
N TRP A 43 -32.15 7.89 -27.46
CA TRP A 43 -33.02 6.89 -28.09
C TRP A 43 -33.32 5.77 -27.08
N LYS A 44 -34.28 4.88 -27.39
CA LYS A 44 -34.57 3.71 -26.53
C LYS A 44 -33.34 2.84 -26.26
N SER A 45 -32.39 2.81 -27.20
CA SER A 45 -31.15 2.04 -27.13
C SER A 45 -29.92 2.87 -26.77
N LEU A 46 -30.03 4.21 -26.63
CA LEU A 46 -28.86 5.09 -26.38
C LEU A 46 -29.15 6.05 -25.23
N LYS A 47 -28.37 5.91 -24.16
CA LYS A 47 -28.41 6.76 -22.97
C LYS A 47 -27.10 7.55 -22.83
N LEU A 48 -27.21 8.86 -22.65
CA LEU A 48 -26.12 9.72 -22.22
C LEU A 48 -26.23 9.95 -20.72
N SER A 49 -25.12 9.85 -20.02
CA SER A 49 -25.02 10.11 -18.58
C SER A 49 -23.79 10.96 -18.31
N THR A 50 -23.94 11.98 -17.46
CA THR A 50 -22.80 12.73 -16.92
C THR A 50 -22.92 12.78 -15.40
N LEU A 51 -21.85 12.39 -14.72
CA LEU A 51 -21.70 12.38 -13.27
C LEU A 51 -20.64 13.42 -12.91
N PHE A 52 -21.00 14.36 -12.06
CA PHE A 52 -20.09 15.32 -11.47
C PHE A 52 -19.95 15.02 -9.99
N GLY A 53 -18.72 14.97 -9.49
CA GLY A 53 -18.41 14.62 -8.11
C GLY A 53 -17.49 15.65 -7.48
N LEU A 54 -17.74 15.97 -6.21
CA LEU A 54 -16.91 16.82 -5.38
C LEU A 54 -16.66 16.09 -4.07
N ARG A 55 -15.39 15.96 -3.70
CA ARG A 55 -14.96 15.45 -2.40
C ARG A 55 -14.08 16.49 -1.72
N PHE A 56 -14.33 16.69 -0.43
CA PHE A 56 -13.50 17.49 0.45
C PHE A 56 -13.30 16.73 1.74
N ASN A 57 -12.06 16.46 2.11
CA ASN A 57 -11.72 15.98 3.45
C ASN A 57 -10.77 16.97 4.09
N LYS A 58 -11.01 17.26 5.36
CA LYS A 58 -10.11 18.05 6.18
C LYS A 58 -9.92 17.32 7.49
N GLU A 59 -8.67 17.03 7.80
CA GLU A 59 -8.24 16.51 9.08
C GLU A 59 -7.57 17.62 9.86
N ARG A 60 -7.80 17.64 11.17
CA ARG A 60 -7.13 18.55 12.08
C ARG A 60 -6.71 17.77 13.32
N GLU A 61 -5.40 17.67 13.50
CA GLU A 61 -4.79 17.09 14.69
C GLU A 61 -4.30 18.20 15.62
N ARG A 62 -4.50 17.99 16.92
CA ARG A 62 -3.91 18.79 17.99
C ARG A 62 -3.36 17.86 19.04
N ILE A 63 -2.07 18.00 19.34
CA ILE A 63 -1.40 17.25 20.40
C ILE A 63 -0.86 18.24 21.42
N PHE A 64 -1.05 17.96 22.69
CA PHE A 64 -0.39 18.65 23.78
C PHE A 64 0.24 17.64 24.74
N LEU A 65 1.57 17.75 24.90
CA LEU A 65 2.34 17.03 25.90
C LEU A 65 2.67 18.01 27.04
N PRO A 66 2.12 17.81 28.25
CA PRO A 66 2.44 18.63 29.42
C PRO A 66 3.86 18.33 29.92
N GLY A 67 4.39 19.17 30.80
CA GLY A 67 5.70 18.93 31.43
C GLY A 67 5.66 18.15 32.72
N ILE A 68 4.51 18.10 33.40
CA ILE A 68 4.35 17.29 34.60
C ILE A 68 4.01 15.85 34.21
N GLY A 69 4.81 14.90 34.67
CA GLY A 69 4.54 13.48 34.47
C GLY A 69 5.00 12.89 33.13
N ILE A 70 5.67 13.72 32.31
CA ILE A 70 6.19 13.35 31.00
C ILE A 70 7.71 13.55 31.01
N ALA A 71 8.43 12.54 30.52
CA ALA A 71 9.86 12.61 30.32
C ALA A 71 10.23 13.74 29.36
N TYR A 72 11.28 14.49 29.69
CA TYR A 72 11.74 15.56 28.82
C TYR A 72 12.28 14.98 27.52
N ASP A 73 11.86 15.60 26.42
CA ASP A 73 12.40 15.36 25.10
C ASP A 73 13.60 16.31 24.88
N THR A 74 14.43 16.04 23.88
CA THR A 74 15.61 16.87 23.59
C THR A 74 15.61 17.27 22.13
N LEU A 75 15.66 18.57 21.89
CA LEU A 75 16.06 19.13 20.61
C LEU A 75 17.58 19.31 20.60
N SER A 76 18.17 19.42 19.41
CA SER A 76 19.60 19.70 19.26
C SER A 76 20.07 21.00 19.95
N THR A 77 19.13 21.90 20.27
CA THR A 77 19.41 23.23 20.85
C THR A 77 18.74 23.47 22.21
N ALA A 78 17.89 22.56 22.72
CA ALA A 78 17.18 22.77 23.98
C ALA A 78 16.57 21.47 24.55
N ILE A 79 16.37 21.45 25.87
CA ILE A 79 15.52 20.46 26.54
C ILE A 79 14.06 20.89 26.37
N VAL A 80 13.21 19.94 26.00
CA VAL A 80 11.77 20.14 25.82
C VAL A 80 11.05 19.76 27.11
N THR A 81 10.50 20.76 27.79
CA THR A 81 9.73 20.58 29.01
C THR A 81 8.25 20.38 28.73
N ASN A 82 7.69 21.00 27.69
CA ASN A 82 6.33 20.71 27.22
C ASN A 82 6.22 21.02 25.71
N LYS A 83 5.16 20.52 25.07
CA LYS A 83 5.03 20.57 23.60
C LYS A 83 3.58 20.73 23.16
N SER A 84 3.33 21.67 22.27
CA SER A 84 2.07 21.82 21.54
C SER A 84 2.30 21.54 20.06
N GLN A 85 1.47 20.70 19.45
CA GLN A 85 1.49 20.42 18.02
C GLN A 85 0.11 20.64 17.41
N HIS A 86 0.11 21.10 16.17
CA HIS A 86 -1.10 21.20 15.37
C HIS A 86 -0.76 20.85 13.94
N ARG A 87 -1.65 20.10 13.29
CA ARG A 87 -1.53 19.72 11.89
C ARG A 87 -2.90 19.82 11.23
N VAL A 88 -2.93 20.32 10.01
CA VAL A 88 -4.11 20.39 9.17
C VAL A 88 -3.78 19.75 7.84
N GLU A 89 -4.53 18.72 7.49
CA GLU A 89 -4.43 18.08 6.19
C GLU A 89 -5.74 18.28 5.44
N ARG A 90 -5.67 18.57 4.15
CA ARG A 90 -6.85 18.79 3.29
C ARG A 90 -6.65 18.10 1.96
N ILE A 91 -7.70 17.43 1.51
CA ILE A 91 -7.80 16.93 0.13
C ILE A 91 -9.10 17.43 -0.47
N PHE A 92 -8.98 18.20 -1.54
CA PHE A 92 -10.09 18.59 -2.40
C PHE A 92 -9.98 17.88 -3.74
N SER A 93 -11.04 17.18 -4.13
CA SER A 93 -11.12 16.46 -5.39
C SER A 93 -12.37 16.85 -6.17
N LEU A 94 -12.18 17.14 -7.45
CA LEU A 94 -13.23 17.36 -8.43
C LEU A 94 -13.16 16.25 -9.47
N SER A 95 -14.28 15.60 -9.75
CA SER A 95 -14.36 14.54 -10.75
C SER A 95 -15.52 14.75 -11.72
N ASN A 96 -15.30 14.40 -12.98
CA ASN A 96 -16.36 14.25 -13.96
C ASN A 96 -16.24 12.91 -14.68
N GLU A 97 -17.38 12.26 -14.91
CA GLU A 97 -17.49 11.13 -15.81
C GLU A 97 -18.66 11.38 -16.77
N THR A 98 -18.37 11.41 -18.06
CA THR A 98 -19.40 11.52 -19.09
C THR A 98 -19.33 10.27 -19.97
N ARG A 99 -20.48 9.60 -20.16
CA ARG A 99 -20.55 8.33 -20.89
C ARG A 99 -21.79 8.24 -21.77
N ALA A 100 -21.63 7.56 -22.90
CA ALA A 100 -22.69 7.13 -23.79
C ALA A 100 -22.80 5.61 -23.72
N ASN A 101 -23.98 5.11 -23.36
CA ASN A 101 -24.29 3.69 -23.27
C ASN A 101 -25.30 3.30 -24.36
N TYR A 102 -24.95 2.32 -25.17
CA TYR A 102 -25.76 1.78 -26.25
C TYR A 102 -26.09 0.31 -25.99
N VAL A 103 -27.37 0.00 -25.79
CA VAL A 103 -27.86 -1.37 -25.60
C VAL A 103 -28.75 -1.76 -26.76
N HIS A 104 -28.37 -2.82 -27.47
CA HIS A 104 -29.11 -3.34 -28.60
C HIS A 104 -29.36 -4.85 -28.47
N LYS A 105 -30.61 -5.25 -28.64
CA LYS A 105 -31.03 -6.65 -28.68
C LYS A 105 -31.32 -7.02 -30.13
N PHE A 106 -30.41 -7.75 -30.77
CA PHE A 106 -30.60 -8.21 -32.16
C PHE A 106 -31.68 -9.29 -32.25
N SER A 107 -31.86 -10.07 -31.18
CA SER A 107 -32.93 -11.06 -31.02
C SER A 107 -33.15 -11.35 -29.52
N HIS A 108 -34.02 -12.28 -29.19
CA HIS A 108 -34.17 -12.77 -27.81
C HIS A 108 -32.85 -13.33 -27.24
N ASP A 109 -32.01 -13.90 -28.10
CA ASP A 109 -30.78 -14.60 -27.73
C ASP A 109 -29.52 -13.74 -27.85
N ASN A 110 -29.59 -12.52 -28.40
CA ASN A 110 -28.41 -11.75 -28.74
C ASN A 110 -28.52 -10.33 -28.19
N MET A 111 -27.62 -9.97 -27.27
CA MET A 111 -27.56 -8.62 -26.71
C MET A 111 -26.14 -8.08 -26.78
N LEU A 112 -26.03 -6.84 -27.27
CA LEU A 112 -24.84 -6.02 -27.24
C LEU A 112 -25.08 -4.85 -26.29
N ASP A 113 -24.14 -4.65 -25.37
CA ASP A 113 -24.09 -3.49 -24.48
C ASP A 113 -22.71 -2.84 -24.65
N MET A 114 -22.69 -1.63 -25.18
CA MET A 114 -21.48 -0.88 -25.47
C MET A 114 -21.50 0.45 -24.73
N THR A 115 -20.40 0.80 -24.09
CA THR A 115 -20.21 2.09 -23.44
C THR A 115 -18.95 2.77 -23.94
N LEU A 116 -19.05 4.04 -24.29
CA LEU A 116 -17.90 4.92 -24.55
C LEU A 116 -17.96 6.05 -23.51
N GLY A 117 -16.86 6.31 -22.84
CA GLY A 117 -16.83 7.32 -21.79
C GLY A 117 -15.51 8.04 -21.65
N PHE A 118 -15.59 9.13 -20.91
CA PHE A 118 -14.50 10.01 -20.55
C PHE A 118 -14.57 10.27 -19.05
N ARG A 119 -13.42 10.25 -18.39
CA ARG A 119 -13.26 10.57 -16.97
C ARG A 119 -12.17 11.60 -16.79
N TYR A 120 -12.40 12.50 -15.85
CA TYR A 120 -11.45 13.50 -15.41
C TYR A 120 -11.48 13.62 -13.90
N GLN A 121 -10.31 13.75 -13.29
CA GLN A 121 -10.17 14.01 -11.86
C GLN A 121 -9.04 15.01 -11.63
N ASN A 122 -9.33 16.06 -10.86
CA ASN A 122 -8.34 16.97 -10.31
C ASN A 122 -8.34 16.83 -8.80
N ASN A 123 -7.14 16.71 -8.22
CA ASN A 123 -6.96 16.62 -6.79
C ASN A 123 -5.95 17.67 -6.33
N LYS A 124 -6.24 18.27 -5.16
CA LYS A 124 -5.35 19.19 -4.46
C LYS A 124 -5.21 18.70 -3.03
N ALA A 125 -3.97 18.48 -2.61
CA ALA A 125 -3.61 18.14 -1.25
C ALA A 125 -2.85 19.31 -0.61
N GLU A 126 -3.13 19.57 0.65
CA GLU A 126 -2.48 20.57 1.49
C GLU A 126 -2.21 19.93 2.85
N ASP A 127 -0.99 20.09 3.33
CA ASP A 127 -0.55 19.70 4.67
C ASP A 127 0.13 20.91 5.29
N ASP A 128 -0.32 21.33 6.46
CA ASP A 128 0.30 22.41 7.23
C ASP A 128 0.43 21.97 8.67
N TRP A 129 1.61 22.16 9.27
CA TRP A 129 1.84 21.82 10.66
C TRP A 129 2.70 22.84 11.39
N GLY A 130 2.50 22.88 12.71
CA GLY A 130 3.27 23.72 13.63
C GLY A 130 3.56 22.98 14.93
N LYS A 131 4.73 23.24 15.51
CA LYS A 131 5.15 22.77 16.83
C LYS A 131 5.64 23.94 17.66
N GLY A 132 5.14 24.06 18.88
CA GLY A 132 5.61 25.00 19.90
C GLY A 132 6.14 24.23 21.10
N TYR A 133 7.22 24.71 21.69
CA TYR A 133 7.90 24.04 22.80
C TYR A 133 8.10 24.99 23.97
N ASN A 134 8.11 24.45 25.18
CA ASN A 134 8.48 25.14 26.42
C ASN A 134 7.63 26.40 26.67
N SER A 135 6.31 26.25 26.68
CA SER A 135 5.43 27.30 27.18
C SER A 135 5.66 27.52 28.68
N VAL A 136 5.32 28.71 29.15
CA VAL A 136 5.56 29.12 30.55
C VAL A 136 4.81 28.28 31.58
N SER A 137 3.71 27.62 31.18
CA SER A 137 2.98 26.64 31.98
C SER A 137 2.10 25.75 31.11
N ASP A 138 1.67 24.61 31.66
CA ASP A 138 0.86 23.62 30.94
C ASP A 138 -0.58 24.09 30.65
N ASN A 139 -1.00 25.25 31.20
CA ASN A 139 -2.26 25.89 30.83
C ASN A 139 -2.20 26.54 29.43
N PHE A 140 -1.00 26.78 28.91
CA PHE A 140 -0.81 27.41 27.60
C PHE A 140 -0.52 26.35 26.52
N THR A 141 -1.59 25.79 25.97
CA THR A 141 -1.53 24.67 25.00
C THR A 141 -1.54 25.10 23.52
N SER A 142 -1.44 26.39 23.23
CA SER A 142 -1.38 26.90 21.85
C SER A 142 0.07 27.02 21.40
N ILE A 143 0.36 26.68 20.13
CA ILE A 143 1.70 26.75 19.52
C ILE A 143 2.37 28.12 19.71
N ASN A 144 1.57 29.19 19.76
CA ASN A 144 2.08 30.55 19.92
C ASN A 144 2.74 30.81 21.29
N TYR A 145 2.38 30.06 22.34
CA TYR A 145 2.89 30.31 23.69
C TYR A 145 4.21 29.61 24.00
N GLY A 146 4.69 28.74 23.11
CA GLY A 146 6.06 28.20 23.20
C GLY A 146 7.12 29.24 22.86
N LEU A 147 8.37 28.96 23.23
CA LEU A 147 9.53 29.81 22.93
C LEU A 147 9.68 30.01 21.42
N ASN A 148 9.75 31.28 20.99
CA ASN A 148 9.86 31.64 19.58
C ASN A 148 11.06 30.99 18.88
N THR A 149 12.19 30.87 19.58
CA THR A 149 13.45 30.29 19.04
C THR A 149 13.38 28.79 18.81
N LEU A 150 12.42 28.09 19.43
CA LEU A 150 12.24 26.64 19.28
C LEU A 150 11.06 26.29 18.37
N ARG A 151 10.22 27.27 18.01
CA ARG A 151 9.02 27.03 17.21
C ARG A 151 9.39 26.50 15.82
N GLN A 152 8.70 25.44 15.41
CA GLN A 152 8.85 24.83 14.09
C GLN A 152 7.54 24.93 13.33
N VAL A 153 7.63 25.18 12.03
CA VAL A 153 6.50 25.15 11.11
C VAL A 153 6.93 24.43 9.84
N GLY A 154 5.98 23.80 9.17
CA GLY A 154 6.21 23.16 7.89
C GLY A 154 4.90 22.83 7.21
N GLY A 155 5.01 22.28 6.01
CA GLY A 155 3.86 21.91 5.22
C GLY A 155 4.25 21.53 3.80
N SER A 156 3.27 21.08 3.04
CA SER A 156 3.42 20.71 1.63
C SER A 156 2.14 20.94 0.85
N LEU A 157 2.30 21.25 -0.43
CA LEU A 157 1.19 21.41 -1.39
C LEU A 157 1.37 20.41 -2.53
N GLY A 158 0.29 19.68 -2.84
CA GLY A 158 0.26 18.69 -3.91
C GLY A 158 -0.89 18.97 -4.88
N THR A 159 -0.64 18.79 -6.18
CA THR A 159 -1.71 18.78 -7.18
C THR A 159 -1.44 17.69 -8.19
N TRP A 160 -2.47 16.91 -8.50
CA TRP A 160 -2.39 15.91 -9.56
C TRP A 160 -3.70 15.82 -10.31
N ASN A 161 -3.57 15.54 -11.61
CA ASN A 161 -4.67 15.40 -12.54
C ASN A 161 -4.60 14.00 -13.16
N TRP A 162 -5.78 13.40 -13.31
CA TRP A 162 -5.95 12.15 -14.03
C TRP A 162 -7.07 12.30 -15.06
N LEU A 163 -6.87 11.67 -16.20
CA LEU A 163 -7.74 11.73 -17.36
C LEU A 163 -7.84 10.34 -17.95
N ALA A 164 -9.03 9.89 -18.35
CA ALA A 164 -9.16 8.64 -19.08
C ALA A 164 -10.25 8.70 -20.15
N TYR A 165 -9.97 8.10 -21.30
CA TYR A 165 -10.99 7.72 -22.28
C TYR A 165 -11.13 6.21 -22.23
N TYR A 166 -12.36 5.71 -22.18
CA TYR A 166 -12.58 4.27 -22.07
C TYR A 166 -13.71 3.81 -23.00
N ALA A 167 -13.57 2.58 -23.48
CA ALA A 167 -14.61 1.88 -24.22
C ALA A 167 -14.80 0.49 -23.61
N ASN A 168 -16.05 0.11 -23.39
CA ASN A 168 -16.45 -1.21 -22.91
C ASN A 168 -17.48 -1.80 -23.88
N VAL A 169 -17.33 -3.09 -24.18
CA VAL A 169 -18.23 -3.87 -25.02
C VAL A 169 -18.51 -5.17 -24.30
N ASN A 170 -19.78 -5.42 -24.01
CA ASN A 170 -20.28 -6.69 -23.49
C ASN A 170 -21.21 -7.29 -24.53
N TYR A 171 -21.00 -8.57 -24.83
CA TYR A 171 -21.86 -9.33 -25.71
C TYR A 171 -22.33 -10.59 -25.00
N SER A 172 -23.63 -10.84 -25.04
CA SER A 172 -24.23 -12.08 -24.55
C SER A 172 -24.97 -12.83 -25.66
N TYR A 173 -24.74 -14.14 -25.71
CA TYR A 173 -25.41 -15.05 -26.63
C TYR A 173 -26.11 -16.17 -25.85
N LYS A 174 -27.43 -16.29 -26.05
CA LYS A 174 -28.35 -17.28 -25.45
C LYS A 174 -28.33 -17.34 -23.92
N ASN A 175 -27.83 -16.28 -23.27
CA ASN A 175 -27.48 -16.28 -21.85
C ASN A 175 -26.52 -17.41 -21.44
N LYS A 176 -25.71 -17.91 -22.38
CA LYS A 176 -24.73 -18.98 -22.14
C LYS A 176 -23.31 -18.52 -22.34
N TYR A 177 -23.06 -17.73 -23.38
CA TYR A 177 -21.74 -17.24 -23.73
C TYR A 177 -21.71 -15.74 -23.51
N PHE A 178 -20.73 -15.29 -22.76
CA PHE A 178 -20.51 -13.90 -22.44
C PHE A 178 -19.10 -13.54 -22.83
N VAL A 179 -18.94 -12.44 -23.56
CA VAL A 179 -17.64 -11.85 -23.86
C VAL A 179 -17.68 -10.40 -23.41
N SER A 180 -16.67 -9.98 -22.69
CA SER A 180 -16.49 -8.60 -22.25
C SER A 180 -15.11 -8.13 -22.66
N ALA A 181 -15.04 -7.00 -23.35
CA ALA A 181 -13.80 -6.34 -23.72
C ALA A 181 -13.87 -4.88 -23.27
N THR A 182 -12.83 -4.41 -22.59
CA THR A 182 -12.68 -3.02 -22.19
C THR A 182 -11.29 -2.55 -22.58
N THR A 183 -11.15 -1.30 -22.98
CA THR A 183 -9.85 -0.64 -23.08
C THR A 183 -9.97 0.77 -22.56
N SER A 184 -8.93 1.26 -21.89
CA SER A 184 -8.82 2.66 -21.52
C SER A 184 -7.48 3.26 -21.93
N PHE A 185 -7.50 4.57 -22.17
CA PHE A 185 -6.35 5.41 -22.44
C PHE A 185 -6.25 6.42 -21.30
N ASP A 186 -5.34 6.18 -20.37
CA ASP A 186 -5.23 6.91 -19.12
C ASP A 186 -4.01 7.82 -19.14
N ALA A 187 -4.18 9.06 -18.70
CA ALA A 187 -3.12 10.03 -18.53
C ALA A 187 -3.08 10.57 -17.11
N SER A 188 -1.88 10.73 -16.57
CA SER A 188 -1.64 11.31 -15.26
C SER A 188 -0.61 12.43 -15.36
N SER A 189 -0.83 13.52 -14.64
CA SER A 189 0.15 14.62 -14.56
C SER A 189 1.45 14.23 -13.84
N ARG A 190 1.47 13.06 -13.20
CA ARG A 190 2.62 12.54 -12.46
C ARG A 190 3.65 11.84 -13.36
N TYR A 191 3.22 11.38 -14.54
CA TYR A 191 4.08 10.68 -15.50
C TYR A 191 5.25 11.55 -15.97
N GLY A 192 6.35 10.90 -16.33
CA GLY A 192 7.52 11.55 -16.90
C GLY A 192 7.26 12.18 -18.26
N GLU A 193 7.95 13.28 -18.54
CA GLU A 193 7.76 14.05 -19.78
C GLU A 193 8.30 13.33 -21.03
N SER A 194 9.17 12.32 -20.86
CA SER A 194 9.78 11.55 -21.96
C SER A 194 8.98 10.31 -22.36
N ILE A 195 7.82 10.05 -21.74
CA ILE A 195 6.94 8.93 -22.09
C ILE A 195 5.62 9.42 -22.70
N SER A 196 4.90 8.53 -23.36
CA SER A 196 3.52 8.82 -23.80
C SER A 196 2.68 9.23 -22.59
N GLN A 197 2.01 10.38 -22.68
CA GLN A 197 1.07 10.84 -21.65
C GLN A 197 -0.09 9.87 -21.46
N TYR A 198 -0.51 9.19 -22.54
CA TYR A 198 -1.56 8.19 -22.50
C TYR A 198 -0.97 6.78 -22.44
N GLN A 199 -1.43 6.02 -21.45
CA GLN A 199 -1.11 4.61 -21.22
C GLN A 199 -2.35 3.77 -21.51
N VAL A 200 -2.18 2.61 -22.13
CA VAL A 200 -3.29 1.77 -22.61
C VAL A 200 -3.49 0.57 -21.70
N TYR A 201 -4.73 0.35 -21.27
CA TYR A 201 -5.11 -0.69 -20.32
C TYR A 201 -6.24 -1.57 -20.88
N PRO A 202 -5.91 -2.65 -21.61
CA PRO A 202 -6.90 -3.59 -22.12
C PRO A 202 -7.37 -4.59 -21.05
N PHE A 203 -8.62 -5.01 -21.21
CA PHE A 203 -9.26 -6.08 -20.47
C PHE A 203 -10.07 -6.94 -21.44
N LEU A 204 -9.96 -8.26 -21.30
CA LEU A 204 -10.75 -9.23 -22.05
C LEU A 204 -11.18 -10.34 -21.10
N SER A 205 -12.46 -10.70 -21.13
CA SER A 205 -13.01 -11.80 -20.36
C SER A 205 -14.03 -12.57 -21.19
N ALA A 206 -14.07 -13.88 -20.99
CA ALA A 206 -15.09 -14.75 -21.52
C ALA A 206 -15.65 -15.61 -20.39
N ALA A 207 -16.96 -15.83 -20.42
CA ALA A 207 -17.64 -16.77 -19.53
C ALA A 207 -18.59 -17.68 -20.31
N TRP A 208 -18.63 -18.95 -19.91
CA TRP A 208 -19.46 -19.97 -20.51
C TRP A 208 -20.24 -20.72 -19.44
N VAL A 209 -21.57 -20.60 -19.49
CA VAL A 209 -22.50 -21.31 -18.62
C VAL A 209 -22.76 -22.70 -19.20
N LEU A 210 -21.89 -23.64 -18.83
CA LEU A 210 -21.96 -25.05 -19.20
C LEU A 210 -23.30 -25.70 -18.81
N SER A 211 -23.88 -25.34 -17.66
CA SER A 211 -25.16 -25.92 -17.22
C SER A 211 -26.33 -25.60 -18.14
N SER A 212 -26.21 -24.57 -18.98
CA SER A 212 -27.21 -24.23 -19.99
C SER A 212 -27.11 -25.06 -21.27
N GLU A 213 -26.10 -25.93 -21.41
CA GLU A 213 -25.90 -26.75 -22.61
C GLU A 213 -26.82 -27.96 -22.70
N SER A 214 -27.13 -28.38 -23.92
CA SER A 214 -28.00 -29.53 -24.17
C SER A 214 -27.47 -30.82 -23.55
N PHE A 215 -26.16 -31.02 -23.52
CA PHE A 215 -25.52 -32.19 -22.92
C PHE A 215 -25.61 -32.21 -21.39
N MET A 216 -25.80 -31.07 -20.73
CA MET A 216 -25.95 -30.98 -19.27
C MET A 216 -27.40 -31.18 -18.81
N LYS A 217 -28.39 -31.16 -19.71
CA LYS A 217 -29.82 -31.29 -19.36
C LYS A 217 -30.16 -32.53 -18.52
N GLY A 218 -29.38 -33.60 -18.62
CA GLY A 218 -29.58 -34.83 -17.85
C GLY A 218 -29.01 -34.80 -16.43
N VAL A 219 -28.15 -33.83 -16.11
CA VAL A 219 -27.38 -33.81 -14.85
C VAL A 219 -28.13 -33.00 -13.79
N LYS A 220 -29.12 -33.61 -13.15
CA LYS A 220 -29.97 -32.97 -12.12
C LYS A 220 -29.23 -32.50 -10.87
N ALA A 221 -28.00 -32.97 -10.65
CA ALA A 221 -27.21 -32.60 -9.48
C ALA A 221 -26.52 -31.23 -9.63
N ILE A 222 -26.46 -30.67 -10.84
CA ILE A 222 -25.75 -29.44 -11.17
C ILE A 222 -26.74 -28.44 -11.76
N GLU A 223 -27.13 -27.43 -10.98
CA GLU A 223 -28.04 -26.37 -11.45
C GLU A 223 -27.27 -25.27 -12.17
N PHE A 224 -26.09 -24.93 -11.66
CA PHE A 224 -25.23 -23.92 -12.23
C PHE A 224 -23.81 -24.42 -12.39
N LEU A 225 -23.25 -24.22 -13.57
CA LEU A 225 -21.85 -24.47 -13.85
C LEU A 225 -21.39 -23.43 -14.85
N LYS A 226 -20.43 -22.60 -14.47
CA LYS A 226 -19.89 -21.53 -15.31
C LYS A 226 -18.37 -21.55 -15.23
N LEU A 227 -17.74 -21.61 -16.41
CA LEU A 227 -16.31 -21.41 -16.58
C LEU A 227 -16.07 -19.95 -16.97
N ARG A 228 -15.08 -19.31 -16.39
CA ARG A 228 -14.68 -17.95 -16.74
C ARG A 228 -13.17 -17.84 -16.88
N ALA A 229 -12.71 -17.08 -17.86
CA ALA A 229 -11.31 -16.77 -18.03
C ALA A 229 -11.15 -15.32 -18.47
N GLY A 230 -10.05 -14.69 -18.10
CA GLY A 230 -9.80 -13.33 -18.54
C GLY A 230 -8.38 -12.86 -18.30
N TYR A 231 -8.07 -11.79 -19.02
CA TYR A 231 -6.81 -11.06 -18.95
C TYR A 231 -7.12 -9.58 -18.70
N SER A 232 -6.40 -8.95 -17.77
CA SER A 232 -6.50 -7.53 -17.48
C SER A 232 -5.11 -6.93 -17.36
N LEU A 233 -4.90 -5.77 -17.98
CA LEU A 233 -3.77 -4.90 -17.70
C LEU A 233 -4.28 -3.65 -16.99
N THR A 234 -3.80 -3.37 -15.78
CA THR A 234 -4.11 -2.14 -15.04
C THR A 234 -2.84 -1.38 -14.70
N GLY A 235 -2.96 -0.09 -14.39
CA GLY A 235 -1.83 0.75 -14.00
C GLY A 235 -1.96 1.31 -12.59
N ASN A 236 -0.82 1.57 -11.94
CA ASN A 236 -0.72 2.36 -10.73
C ASN A 236 0.09 3.63 -11.02
N ASP A 237 -0.52 4.81 -10.87
CA ASP A 237 0.12 6.10 -11.10
C ASP A 237 0.58 6.79 -9.80
N ASP A 238 0.58 6.08 -8.66
CA ASP A 238 0.99 6.62 -7.38
C ASP A 238 2.52 6.69 -7.23
N ILE A 239 3.13 7.47 -8.11
CA ILE A 239 4.59 7.64 -8.25
C ILE A 239 5.09 8.90 -7.51
N GLY A 240 4.24 9.49 -6.68
CA GLY A 240 4.47 10.77 -6.00
C GLY A 240 4.22 12.00 -6.88
N ASN A 241 3.91 13.13 -6.25
CA ASN A 241 3.71 14.39 -6.95
C ASN A 241 5.06 15.00 -7.34
N TYR A 242 5.21 15.41 -8.60
CA TYR A 242 6.40 16.08 -9.14
C TYR A 242 7.68 15.25 -9.17
N THR A 243 7.66 13.97 -8.76
CA THR A 243 8.82 13.06 -8.79
C THR A 243 9.49 12.98 -10.17
N ALA A 244 8.69 13.00 -11.23
CA ALA A 244 9.16 12.95 -12.61
C ALA A 244 9.54 14.32 -13.20
N ARG A 245 9.56 15.38 -12.38
CA ARG A 245 9.92 16.76 -12.74
C ARG A 245 11.05 17.28 -11.85
N TYR A 246 11.80 18.26 -12.34
CA TYR A 246 12.75 18.98 -11.50
C TYR A 246 11.99 19.89 -10.54
N TYR A 247 12.33 19.84 -9.25
CA TYR A 247 11.89 20.84 -8.28
C TYR A 247 13.03 21.31 -7.38
N TYR A 248 12.84 22.49 -6.80
CA TYR A 248 13.77 23.12 -5.88
C TYR A 248 13.13 23.24 -4.51
N VAL A 249 13.94 23.10 -3.47
CA VAL A 249 13.51 23.30 -2.08
C VAL A 249 14.35 24.40 -1.43
N PRO A 250 13.75 25.22 -0.56
CA PRO A 250 14.52 26.15 0.25
C PRO A 250 15.33 25.37 1.29
N GLN A 251 16.62 25.67 1.40
CA GLN A 251 17.48 25.16 2.46
C GLN A 251 17.99 26.31 3.30
N ASN A 252 17.80 26.20 4.62
CA ASN A 252 18.39 27.11 5.57
C ASN A 252 19.85 26.71 5.82
N ILE A 253 20.78 27.62 5.54
CA ILE A 253 22.19 27.49 5.84
C ILE A 253 22.55 28.66 6.77
N LEU A 254 22.67 28.36 8.07
CA LEU A 254 23.06 29.32 9.11
C LEU A 254 22.22 30.60 9.14
N GLY A 255 20.91 30.49 8.91
CA GLY A 255 19.98 31.62 8.89
C GLY A 255 19.79 32.29 7.53
N ASN A 256 20.52 31.86 6.49
CA ASN A 256 20.30 32.28 5.11
C ASN A 256 19.55 31.20 4.33
N TYR A 257 18.55 31.58 3.55
CA TYR A 257 17.82 30.65 2.70
C TYR A 257 18.40 30.65 1.29
N GLY A 258 18.83 29.48 0.83
CA GLY A 258 19.22 29.21 -0.56
C GLY A 258 18.25 28.24 -1.23
N LEU A 259 18.27 28.19 -2.56
CA LEU A 259 17.57 27.17 -3.33
C LEU A 259 18.53 26.04 -3.66
N ILE A 260 18.14 24.81 -3.31
CA ILE A 260 18.84 23.60 -3.73
C ILE A 260 17.90 22.71 -4.55
N ARG A 261 18.45 21.77 -5.31
CA ARG A 261 17.63 20.75 -5.98
C ARG A 261 17.00 19.83 -4.94
N GLY A 262 15.72 19.55 -5.08
CA GLY A 262 15.00 18.64 -4.20
C GLY A 262 15.09 17.17 -4.61
N ASN A 263 15.43 16.88 -5.88
CA ASN A 263 15.49 15.52 -6.41
C ASN A 263 16.49 15.34 -7.57
N ILE A 264 16.80 14.07 -7.84
CA ILE A 264 17.26 13.60 -9.15
C ILE A 264 16.01 13.25 -9.96
N VAL A 265 15.81 13.91 -11.10
CA VAL A 265 14.63 13.66 -11.93
C VAL A 265 14.80 12.37 -12.75
N ASN A 266 13.71 11.64 -12.90
CA ASN A 266 13.57 10.61 -13.93
C ASN A 266 12.44 11.01 -14.90
N THR A 267 12.79 11.60 -16.04
CA THR A 267 11.80 12.02 -17.03
C THR A 267 11.17 10.83 -17.78
N ASN A 268 11.69 9.62 -17.60
CA ASN A 268 11.14 8.38 -18.17
C ASN A 268 10.23 7.62 -17.19
N LEU A 269 9.86 8.21 -16.05
CA LEU A 269 9.07 7.55 -15.02
C LEU A 269 7.66 7.19 -15.53
N LYS A 270 7.33 5.90 -15.47
CA LYS A 270 6.08 5.28 -15.94
C LYS A 270 5.22 4.82 -14.76
N PRO A 271 3.90 4.60 -14.96
CA PRO A 271 3.11 3.86 -13.99
C PRO A 271 3.58 2.40 -13.90
N GLU A 272 3.40 1.80 -12.72
CA GLU A 272 3.53 0.36 -12.56
C GLU A 272 2.39 -0.34 -13.31
N ARG A 273 2.67 -1.49 -13.92
CA ARG A 273 1.70 -2.22 -14.73
C ARG A 273 1.42 -3.57 -14.12
N ASN A 274 0.14 -3.89 -13.94
CA ASN A 274 -0.32 -5.14 -13.37
C ASN A 274 -1.08 -5.93 -14.44
N ALA A 275 -0.46 -6.99 -14.96
CA ALA A 275 -1.03 -7.91 -15.92
C ALA A 275 -1.53 -9.17 -15.20
N LYS A 276 -2.86 -9.32 -15.10
CA LYS A 276 -3.51 -10.44 -14.44
C LYS A 276 -4.19 -11.36 -15.45
N LEU A 277 -3.84 -12.64 -15.40
CA LEU A 277 -4.55 -13.75 -16.03
C LEU A 277 -5.30 -14.51 -14.94
N TYR A 278 -6.56 -14.87 -15.18
CA TYR A 278 -7.33 -15.70 -14.26
C TYR A 278 -8.17 -16.74 -14.99
N LEU A 279 -8.43 -17.85 -14.30
CA LEU A 279 -9.35 -18.91 -14.65
C LEU A 279 -10.22 -19.20 -13.44
N GLY A 280 -11.53 -19.10 -13.60
CA GLY A 280 -12.50 -19.29 -12.54
C GLY A 280 -13.53 -20.37 -12.90
N LEU A 281 -13.96 -21.13 -11.91
CA LEU A 281 -15.04 -22.11 -12.00
C LEU A 281 -16.06 -21.80 -10.90
N ASP A 282 -17.30 -21.55 -11.31
CA ASP A 282 -18.41 -21.35 -10.39
C ASP A 282 -19.41 -22.50 -10.57
N ALA A 283 -19.84 -23.11 -9.46
CA ALA A 283 -20.83 -24.19 -9.49
C ALA A 283 -21.86 -24.06 -8.37
N ALA A 284 -23.10 -24.48 -8.65
CA ALA A 284 -24.14 -24.70 -7.67
C ALA A 284 -24.79 -26.07 -7.88
N LEU A 285 -24.96 -26.80 -6.78
CA LEU A 285 -25.32 -28.21 -6.73
C LEU A 285 -26.51 -28.44 -5.78
N TRP A 286 -27.33 -29.44 -6.11
CA TRP A 286 -28.45 -29.96 -5.32
C TRP A 286 -29.46 -28.89 -4.87
N ASN A 287 -30.00 -28.15 -5.83
CA ASN A 287 -30.86 -26.98 -5.64
C ASN A 287 -30.17 -25.90 -4.81
N GLU A 288 -28.93 -25.55 -5.21
CA GLU A 288 -28.11 -24.52 -4.55
C GLU A 288 -27.81 -24.83 -3.06
N ARG A 289 -27.92 -26.09 -2.64
CA ARG A 289 -27.54 -26.49 -1.29
C ARG A 289 -26.03 -26.49 -1.09
N LEU A 290 -25.26 -26.64 -2.15
CA LEU A 290 -23.82 -26.43 -2.14
C LEU A 290 -23.46 -25.55 -3.32
N SER A 291 -22.75 -24.47 -3.08
CA SER A 291 -22.15 -23.64 -4.12
C SER A 291 -20.68 -23.44 -3.81
N PHE A 292 -19.85 -23.40 -4.85
CA PHE A 292 -18.45 -23.09 -4.70
C PHE A 292 -17.94 -22.26 -5.87
N SER A 293 -16.88 -21.51 -5.59
CA SER A 293 -16.11 -20.76 -6.57
C SER A 293 -14.63 -21.11 -6.38
N LEU A 294 -13.96 -21.41 -7.48
CA LEU A 294 -12.52 -21.66 -7.51
C LEU A 294 -11.91 -20.71 -8.53
N ASP A 295 -10.98 -19.86 -8.10
CA ASP A 295 -10.21 -18.96 -8.95
C ASP A 295 -8.73 -19.30 -8.88
N ALA A 296 -8.12 -19.59 -10.02
CA ALA A 296 -6.66 -19.61 -10.15
C ALA A 296 -6.22 -18.35 -10.91
N TYR A 297 -5.20 -17.66 -10.40
CA TYR A 297 -4.70 -16.45 -11.02
C TYR A 297 -3.18 -16.36 -11.05
N ARG A 298 -2.69 -15.60 -12.03
CA ARG A 298 -1.31 -15.15 -12.12
C ARG A 298 -1.30 -13.67 -12.48
N THR A 299 -0.63 -12.90 -11.65
CA THR A 299 -0.44 -11.47 -11.80
C THR A 299 1.06 -11.20 -11.99
N LYS A 300 1.45 -10.57 -13.09
CA LYS A 300 2.79 -10.01 -13.28
C LYS A 300 2.72 -8.50 -13.09
N ILE A 301 3.50 -7.97 -12.16
CA ILE A 301 3.66 -6.54 -11.95
C ILE A 301 5.00 -6.15 -12.56
N SER A 302 4.99 -5.26 -13.55
CA SER A 302 6.18 -4.72 -14.20
C SER A 302 6.32 -3.22 -13.93
N ASP A 303 7.51 -2.70 -14.20
CA ASP A 303 7.81 -1.27 -14.05
C ASP A 303 7.56 -0.77 -12.61
N MET A 304 7.80 -1.62 -11.59
CA MET A 304 7.61 -1.24 -10.18
C MET A 304 8.48 -0.05 -9.82
N ILE A 305 7.93 0.86 -9.01
CA ILE A 305 8.64 2.05 -8.55
C ILE A 305 9.60 1.65 -7.43
N THR A 306 10.87 1.91 -7.63
CA THR A 306 11.94 1.61 -6.67
C THR A 306 12.72 2.86 -6.30
N ASN A 307 13.15 2.93 -5.04
CA ASN A 307 14.16 3.89 -4.59
C ASN A 307 15.54 3.27 -4.78
N SER A 308 16.10 3.50 -5.96
CA SER A 308 17.38 2.91 -6.35
C SER A 308 18.53 3.75 -5.78
N PRO A 309 19.57 3.15 -5.18
CA PRO A 309 20.72 3.90 -4.66
C PRO A 309 21.47 4.59 -5.81
N VAL A 310 22.02 5.77 -5.52
CA VAL A 310 22.86 6.51 -6.47
C VAL A 310 24.25 6.74 -5.90
N SER A 311 25.21 7.04 -6.77
CA SER A 311 26.55 7.44 -6.34
C SER A 311 26.46 8.68 -5.41
N PRO A 312 27.15 8.67 -4.25
CA PRO A 312 27.22 9.83 -3.36
C PRO A 312 27.73 11.11 -4.03
N ILE A 313 28.48 10.98 -5.14
CA ILE A 313 28.95 12.11 -5.97
C ILE A 313 27.78 12.97 -6.47
N SER A 314 26.59 12.39 -6.62
CA SER A 314 25.39 13.13 -7.04
C SER A 314 24.85 14.11 -6.00
N GLY A 315 25.24 13.97 -4.73
CA GLY A 315 24.67 14.72 -3.60
C GLY A 315 23.32 14.18 -3.10
N PHE A 316 22.85 13.05 -3.63
CA PHE A 316 21.64 12.35 -3.20
C PHE A 316 21.99 10.91 -2.77
N SER A 317 21.13 10.29 -1.96
CA SER A 317 21.26 8.90 -1.53
C SER A 317 20.54 7.92 -2.45
N THR A 318 19.38 8.32 -2.99
CA THR A 318 18.55 7.49 -3.88
C THR A 318 17.96 8.33 -5.02
N TYR A 319 17.46 7.64 -6.04
CA TYR A 319 16.59 8.21 -7.07
C TYR A 319 15.43 7.25 -7.37
N ILE A 320 14.32 7.81 -7.82
CA ILE A 320 13.12 7.02 -8.13
C ILE A 320 13.16 6.53 -9.59
N SER A 321 13.05 5.22 -9.79
CA SER A 321 12.98 4.59 -11.12
C SER A 321 11.93 3.49 -11.20
N ASN A 322 11.60 3.10 -12.45
CA ASN A 322 10.89 1.85 -12.71
C ASN A 322 11.94 0.73 -12.74
N GLY A 323 12.20 0.13 -11.59
CA GLY A 323 13.33 -0.75 -11.37
C GLY A 323 12.99 -2.12 -10.81
N GLY A 324 11.71 -2.52 -10.76
CA GLY A 324 11.33 -3.83 -10.25
C GLY A 324 10.31 -4.56 -11.13
N GLU A 325 10.37 -5.90 -11.08
CA GLU A 325 9.29 -6.76 -11.54
C GLU A 325 8.97 -7.81 -10.46
N MET A 326 7.70 -8.14 -10.28
CA MET A 326 7.26 -9.21 -9.39
C MET A 326 6.11 -10.01 -9.99
N LYS A 327 5.91 -11.22 -9.47
CA LYS A 327 4.82 -12.12 -9.86
C LYS A 327 4.09 -12.59 -8.61
N ASN A 328 2.77 -12.52 -8.65
CA ASN A 328 1.89 -13.12 -7.67
C ASN A 328 1.08 -14.23 -8.35
N THR A 329 1.06 -15.42 -7.77
CA THR A 329 0.21 -16.53 -8.20
C THR A 329 -0.61 -16.99 -7.03
N GLY A 330 -1.87 -17.34 -7.26
CA GLY A 330 -2.70 -17.84 -6.18
C GLY A 330 -3.92 -18.60 -6.64
N ILE A 331 -4.54 -19.25 -5.66
CA ILE A 331 -5.77 -20.00 -5.79
C ILE A 331 -6.70 -19.53 -4.67
N ASP A 332 -7.87 -19.03 -5.03
CA ASP A 332 -8.93 -18.70 -4.09
C ASP A 332 -10.05 -19.75 -4.22
N PHE A 333 -10.45 -20.34 -3.11
CA PHE A 333 -11.59 -21.25 -3.05
C PHE A 333 -12.60 -20.73 -2.04
N SER A 334 -13.85 -20.67 -2.45
CA SER A 334 -14.98 -20.30 -1.60
C SER A 334 -16.07 -21.34 -1.71
N VAL A 335 -16.66 -21.72 -0.59
CA VAL A 335 -17.76 -22.69 -0.52
C VAL A 335 -18.87 -22.15 0.37
N ASN A 336 -20.11 -22.31 -0.05
CA ASN A 336 -21.30 -22.02 0.74
C ASN A 336 -22.23 -23.22 0.70
N ALA A 337 -22.65 -23.69 1.87
CA ALA A 337 -23.48 -24.87 2.03
C ALA A 337 -24.71 -24.59 2.90
N ARG A 338 -25.90 -24.90 2.37
CA ARG A 338 -27.14 -24.98 3.14
C ARG A 338 -27.27 -26.35 3.80
N LEU A 339 -26.68 -26.47 4.98
CA LEU A 339 -26.66 -27.69 5.77
C LEU A 339 -28.08 -28.10 6.19
N ILE A 340 -28.90 -27.13 6.58
CA ILE A 340 -30.28 -27.38 7.02
C ILE A 340 -31.24 -26.54 6.19
N ASN A 341 -32.29 -27.17 5.69
CA ASN A 341 -33.29 -26.53 4.84
C ASN A 341 -34.69 -27.07 5.18
N THR A 342 -35.23 -26.67 6.34
CA THR A 342 -36.62 -26.93 6.73
C THR A 342 -37.43 -25.65 6.68
N THR A 343 -38.76 -25.75 6.83
CA THR A 343 -39.64 -24.57 6.85
C THR A 343 -39.40 -23.69 8.08
N SER A 344 -39.02 -24.29 9.21
CA SER A 344 -38.79 -23.59 10.47
C SER A 344 -37.33 -23.19 10.69
N TRP A 345 -36.38 -23.82 9.99
CA TRP A 345 -34.97 -23.57 10.19
C TRP A 345 -34.16 -23.77 8.90
N LYS A 346 -33.40 -22.75 8.55
CA LYS A 346 -32.38 -22.81 7.52
C LYS A 346 -31.04 -22.47 8.15
N TRP A 347 -30.02 -23.26 7.83
CA TRP A 347 -28.66 -23.01 8.29
C TRP A 347 -27.71 -23.08 7.10
N ASP A 348 -27.06 -21.95 6.86
CA ASP A 348 -26.09 -21.74 5.81
C ASP A 348 -24.71 -21.55 6.45
N VAL A 349 -23.70 -22.24 5.92
CA VAL A 349 -22.29 -22.13 6.34
C VAL A 349 -21.47 -21.76 5.13
N GLY A 350 -20.69 -20.70 5.25
CA GLY A 350 -19.74 -20.25 4.24
C GLY A 350 -18.31 -20.32 4.75
N ALA A 351 -17.38 -20.72 3.89
CA ALA A 351 -15.95 -20.69 4.16
C ALA A 351 -15.19 -20.29 2.90
N ASN A 352 -14.10 -19.56 3.06
CA ASN A 352 -13.16 -19.25 1.99
C ASN A 352 -11.74 -19.53 2.46
N VAL A 353 -10.89 -19.92 1.52
CA VAL A 353 -9.46 -20.15 1.72
C VAL A 353 -8.72 -19.63 0.50
N SER A 354 -7.58 -19.01 0.73
CA SER A 354 -6.77 -18.39 -0.31
C SER A 354 -5.34 -18.86 -0.14
N PHE A 355 -4.68 -19.21 -1.23
CA PHE A 355 -3.27 -19.53 -1.24
C PHE A 355 -2.61 -18.56 -2.19
N TYR A 356 -1.57 -17.86 -1.76
CA TYR A 356 -0.83 -16.98 -2.65
C TYR A 356 0.67 -17.15 -2.46
N LYS A 357 1.40 -16.91 -3.54
CA LYS A 357 2.85 -16.83 -3.54
C LYS A 357 3.27 -15.61 -4.35
N ASN A 358 4.10 -14.77 -3.75
CA ASN A 358 4.77 -13.66 -4.41
C ASN A 358 6.25 -14.00 -4.65
N GLU A 359 6.81 -13.45 -5.73
CA GLU A 359 8.19 -13.67 -6.13
C GLU A 359 8.69 -12.42 -6.86
N ILE A 360 9.81 -11.87 -6.42
CA ILE A 360 10.50 -10.80 -7.14
C ILE A 360 11.21 -11.41 -8.34
N ILE A 361 10.90 -10.93 -9.54
CA ILE A 361 11.48 -11.43 -10.79
C ILE A 361 12.81 -10.73 -11.09
N SER A 362 12.86 -9.41 -10.93
CA SER A 362 14.06 -8.62 -11.23
C SER A 362 14.09 -7.31 -10.46
N LEU A 363 15.29 -6.82 -10.15
CA LEU A 363 15.57 -5.55 -9.49
C LEU A 363 16.70 -4.78 -10.20
N GLN A 364 16.55 -3.48 -10.36
CA GLN A 364 17.48 -2.63 -11.09
C GLN A 364 18.62 -2.12 -10.19
N GLY A 365 19.84 -2.63 -10.36
CA GLY A 365 21.01 -2.11 -9.64
C GLY A 365 21.56 -3.04 -8.55
N GLY A 366 21.09 -4.28 -8.52
CA GLY A 366 21.62 -5.36 -7.68
C GLY A 366 20.62 -6.49 -7.51
N GLU A 367 21.07 -7.62 -6.98
CA GLU A 367 20.21 -8.80 -6.73
C GLU A 367 19.27 -8.59 -5.54
N SER A 368 19.59 -7.65 -4.64
CA SER A 368 18.77 -7.36 -3.46
C SER A 368 18.84 -5.91 -2.99
N TYR A 369 17.79 -5.49 -2.28
CA TYR A 369 17.72 -4.26 -1.49
C TYR A 369 17.50 -4.61 -0.03
N LYS A 370 18.24 -3.93 0.86
CA LYS A 370 18.06 -3.99 2.30
C LYS A 370 17.43 -2.67 2.77
N THR A 371 16.30 -2.76 3.47
CA THR A 371 15.56 -1.61 3.99
C THR A 371 15.42 -1.74 5.49
N SER A 372 15.95 -0.77 6.24
CA SER A 372 15.78 -0.74 7.69
C SER A 372 14.42 -0.15 8.07
N ILE A 373 13.62 -0.91 8.82
CA ILE A 373 12.29 -0.51 9.29
C ILE A 373 12.17 -0.91 10.77
N ALA A 374 11.94 0.06 11.66
CA ALA A 374 11.73 -0.18 13.10
C ALA A 374 12.77 -1.14 13.71
N ASP A 375 14.06 -0.84 13.51
CA ASP A 375 15.22 -1.63 13.95
C ASP A 375 15.36 -3.03 13.34
N ALA A 376 14.47 -3.44 12.43
CA ALA A 376 14.59 -4.65 11.62
C ALA A 376 15.16 -4.33 10.23
N ILE A 377 15.79 -5.33 9.60
CA ILE A 377 16.21 -5.24 8.20
C ILE A 377 15.28 -6.12 7.38
N ILE A 378 14.64 -5.52 6.39
CA ILE A 378 13.81 -6.20 5.39
C ILE A 378 14.63 -6.34 4.12
N ILE A 379 14.73 -7.56 3.59
CA ILE A 379 15.37 -7.84 2.31
C ILE A 379 14.32 -8.05 1.22
N THR A 380 14.56 -7.41 0.08
CA THR A 380 13.85 -7.64 -1.17
C THR A 380 14.86 -8.18 -2.16
N GLN A 381 14.71 -9.42 -2.62
CA GLN A 381 15.71 -10.11 -3.43
C GLN A 381 15.06 -10.85 -4.58
N GLU A 382 15.72 -10.87 -5.74
CA GLU A 382 15.30 -11.66 -6.89
C GLU A 382 15.15 -13.17 -6.54
N GLY A 383 14.09 -13.80 -7.05
CA GLY A 383 13.75 -15.19 -6.77
C GLY A 383 13.06 -15.45 -5.43
N SER A 384 12.96 -14.43 -4.57
CA SER A 384 12.40 -14.54 -3.23
C SER A 384 11.07 -13.79 -3.09
N PRO A 385 10.23 -14.16 -2.10
CA PRO A 385 9.09 -13.34 -1.68
C PRO A 385 9.52 -11.91 -1.28
N LEU A 386 8.61 -10.97 -1.44
CA LEU A 386 8.75 -9.60 -0.96
C LEU A 386 8.64 -9.58 0.57
N GLY A 387 9.47 -8.76 1.22
CA GLY A 387 9.29 -8.40 2.63
C GLY A 387 9.95 -9.37 3.63
N LEU A 388 10.95 -10.14 3.21
CA LEU A 388 11.60 -11.10 4.09
C LEU A 388 12.40 -10.41 5.21
N PHE A 389 12.31 -10.95 6.42
CA PHE A 389 13.14 -10.49 7.53
C PHE A 389 14.56 -11.02 7.36
N TYR A 390 15.53 -10.13 7.43
CA TYR A 390 16.94 -10.43 7.24
C TYR A 390 17.73 -10.08 8.50
N GLY A 391 18.49 -11.03 9.02
CA GLY A 391 19.14 -10.90 10.31
C GLY A 391 20.03 -12.08 10.64
N TYR A 392 20.60 -12.05 11.84
CA TYR A 392 21.41 -13.15 12.32
C TYR A 392 20.52 -14.30 12.78
N LYS A 393 20.76 -15.49 12.23
CA LYS A 393 20.14 -16.71 12.74
C LYS A 393 20.81 -17.12 14.05
N THR A 394 20.03 -17.49 15.04
CA THR A 394 20.54 -17.92 16.34
C THR A 394 20.30 -19.41 16.56
N ASP A 395 21.17 -20.02 17.35
CA ASP A 395 21.08 -21.41 17.80
C ASP A 395 21.09 -21.43 19.34
N GLY A 396 20.25 -20.62 19.98
CA GLY A 396 20.16 -20.53 21.43
C GLY A 396 21.25 -19.67 22.08
N VAL A 397 21.68 -20.08 23.27
CA VAL A 397 22.59 -19.32 24.16
C VAL A 397 23.70 -20.25 24.64
N TYR A 398 24.92 -19.75 24.75
CA TYR A 398 26.02 -20.50 25.35
C TYR A 398 25.75 -20.75 26.83
N SER A 399 25.57 -22.02 27.21
CA SER A 399 25.25 -22.38 28.60
C SER A 399 26.48 -22.37 29.49
N THR A 400 27.66 -22.63 28.92
CA THR A 400 28.93 -22.62 29.65
C THR A 400 30.04 -21.91 28.89
N GLU A 401 31.05 -21.46 29.64
CA GLU A 401 32.24 -20.83 29.09
C GLU A 401 33.05 -21.80 28.21
N ALA A 402 33.01 -23.09 28.53
CA ALA A 402 33.67 -24.13 27.73
C ALA A 402 33.05 -24.25 26.33
N GLU A 403 31.72 -24.18 26.22
CA GLU A 403 31.01 -24.21 24.94
C GLU A 403 31.37 -23.00 24.06
N ALA A 404 31.37 -21.80 24.64
CA ALA A 404 31.73 -20.57 23.90
C ALA A 404 33.19 -20.59 23.43
N ASN A 405 34.11 -21.08 24.27
CA ASN A 405 35.53 -21.19 23.91
C ASN A 405 35.79 -22.26 22.84
N VAL A 406 35.03 -23.36 22.81
CA VAL A 406 35.10 -24.37 21.73
C VAL A 406 34.59 -23.79 20.42
N ALA A 407 33.52 -23.00 20.45
CA ALA A 407 33.02 -22.33 19.24
C ALA A 407 34.00 -21.27 18.72
N GLY A 408 34.70 -20.56 19.61
CA GLY A 408 35.77 -19.63 19.24
C GLY A 408 35.31 -18.35 18.51
N LEU A 409 34.01 -18.21 18.27
CA LEU A 409 33.41 -17.10 17.54
C LEU A 409 33.58 -15.77 18.26
N TYR A 410 33.64 -14.68 17.49
CA TYR A 410 33.77 -13.33 18.01
C TYR A 410 33.05 -12.30 17.14
N HIS A 411 32.80 -11.11 17.67
CA HIS A 411 32.40 -9.93 16.89
C HIS A 411 33.38 -8.78 17.12
N MET A 412 33.34 -7.79 16.24
CA MET A 412 34.19 -6.60 16.34
C MET A 412 33.44 -5.45 17.04
N SER A 413 34.10 -4.81 18.01
CA SER A 413 33.67 -3.53 18.57
C SER A 413 34.77 -2.50 18.31
N GLY A 414 34.60 -1.73 17.23
CA GLY A 414 35.69 -0.93 16.66
C GLY A 414 36.84 -1.82 16.20
N ALA A 415 38.05 -1.57 16.71
CA ALA A 415 39.23 -2.39 16.40
C ALA A 415 39.40 -3.62 17.33
N ASN A 416 38.53 -3.79 18.32
CA ASN A 416 38.66 -4.84 19.33
C ASN A 416 37.87 -6.09 18.97
N LYS A 417 38.52 -7.26 19.06
CA LYS A 417 37.89 -8.58 18.97
C LYS A 417 37.27 -8.96 20.31
N LEU A 418 35.94 -9.09 20.34
CA LEU A 418 35.17 -9.51 21.51
C LEU A 418 34.64 -10.93 21.29
N LYS A 419 35.18 -11.89 22.05
CA LYS A 419 34.70 -13.28 22.03
C LYS A 419 33.37 -13.38 22.75
N PHE A 420 32.52 -14.27 22.27
CA PHE A 420 31.30 -14.65 23.01
C PHE A 420 31.68 -15.49 24.24
N GLY A 421 30.90 -15.34 25.31
CA GLY A 421 31.05 -16.07 26.57
C GLY A 421 29.76 -16.73 27.04
N ALA A 422 29.79 -17.30 28.25
CA ALA A 422 28.60 -17.88 28.86
C ALA A 422 27.48 -16.84 29.03
N GLY A 423 26.27 -17.18 28.60
CA GLY A 423 25.10 -16.29 28.62
C GLY A 423 24.89 -15.46 27.34
N ASP A 424 25.87 -15.44 26.43
CA ASP A 424 25.72 -14.76 25.15
C ASP A 424 24.92 -15.60 24.14
N ILE A 425 24.27 -14.92 23.20
CA ILE A 425 23.57 -15.54 22.08
C ILE A 425 24.58 -16.28 21.21
N ARG A 426 24.22 -17.51 20.84
CA ARG A 426 24.98 -18.31 19.87
C ARG A 426 24.45 -18.03 18.46
N PHE A 427 25.19 -17.27 17.68
CA PHE A 427 24.88 -17.02 16.28
C PHE A 427 25.33 -18.17 15.38
N VAL A 428 24.57 -18.44 14.33
CA VAL A 428 24.95 -19.40 13.29
C VAL A 428 25.96 -18.70 12.38
N ASN A 429 27.18 -19.24 12.34
CA ASN A 429 28.20 -18.86 11.37
C ASN A 429 27.82 -19.41 9.99
N SER A 430 27.67 -18.53 9.00
CA SER A 430 27.19 -18.90 7.66
C SER A 430 28.30 -18.95 6.61
N ASN A 431 29.51 -18.47 6.93
CA ASN A 431 30.63 -18.35 5.99
C ASN A 431 31.90 -19.12 6.42
N ASP A 432 31.81 -19.90 7.51
CA ASP A 432 32.88 -20.74 8.08
C ASP A 432 34.14 -19.97 8.53
N ASP A 433 34.03 -18.68 8.84
CA ASP A 433 35.11 -17.91 9.50
C ASP A 433 34.88 -17.76 11.01
N ASP A 434 35.82 -17.22 11.78
CA ASP A 434 35.62 -17.07 13.24
C ASP A 434 34.83 -15.78 13.60
N LEU A 435 34.50 -14.93 12.63
CA LEU A 435 33.94 -13.59 12.79
C LEU A 435 32.44 -13.57 12.48
N ILE A 436 31.63 -13.24 13.48
CA ILE A 436 30.21 -12.95 13.25
C ILE A 436 30.05 -11.49 12.78
N ASP A 437 29.68 -11.31 11.51
CA ASP A 437 29.44 -10.00 10.89
C ASP A 437 28.27 -9.99 9.87
N GLU A 438 28.14 -8.90 9.10
CA GLU A 438 27.04 -8.73 8.14
C GLU A 438 26.98 -9.84 7.07
N ASN A 439 28.05 -10.59 6.86
CA ASN A 439 28.10 -11.73 5.93
C ASN A 439 27.40 -12.98 6.50
N ASP A 440 27.18 -13.05 7.81
CA ASP A 440 26.44 -14.15 8.46
C ASP A 440 24.93 -13.97 8.47
N MET A 441 24.45 -12.81 8.04
CA MET A 441 23.03 -12.54 8.02
C MET A 441 22.32 -13.39 6.96
N THR A 442 21.17 -13.96 7.34
CA THR A 442 20.32 -14.77 6.46
C THR A 442 18.87 -14.29 6.51
N VAL A 443 18.03 -14.83 5.64
CA VAL A 443 16.58 -14.74 5.83
C VAL A 443 16.22 -15.49 7.11
N ILE A 444 15.57 -14.82 8.05
CA ILE A 444 15.18 -15.34 9.36
C ILE A 444 13.66 -15.41 9.56
N GLY A 445 12.89 -14.86 8.62
CA GLY A 445 11.44 -14.94 8.65
C GLY A 445 10.80 -14.51 7.33
N ASP A 446 9.68 -15.15 7.01
CA ASP A 446 8.81 -14.80 5.90
C ASP A 446 7.45 -14.35 6.46
N PRO A 447 7.04 -13.08 6.28
CA PRO A 447 5.74 -12.61 6.74
C PRO A 447 4.58 -13.03 5.81
N ASN A 448 4.86 -13.65 4.66
CA ASN A 448 3.83 -14.08 3.72
C ASN A 448 3.22 -15.41 4.22
N PRO A 449 1.90 -15.46 4.51
CA PRO A 449 1.27 -16.67 5.02
C PRO A 449 1.12 -17.73 3.92
N ASP A 450 1.18 -19.00 4.34
CA ASP A 450 0.94 -20.13 3.44
C ASP A 450 -0.56 -20.28 3.07
N ILE A 451 -1.49 -19.79 3.91
CA ILE A 451 -2.97 -19.89 3.80
C ILE A 451 -3.65 -18.62 4.30
#